data_AF-A0A5C5VY60-F1
#
_entry.id   AF-A0A5C5VY60-F1
#
_cell.length_a   1.000
_cell.length_b   1.000
_cell.length_c   1.000
_cell.angle_alpha   90.00
_cell.angle_beta   90.00
_cell.angle_gamma   90.00
#
_symmetry.space_group_name_H-M   'P 1'
#
loop_
_entity.id
_entity.type
_entity.pdbx_description
1 polymer ?
#
loop_
_entity_poly.entity_id
_entity_poly.type
_entity_poly.pdbx_seq_one_letter_code
_entity_poly.pdbx_strand_id
1 'polypeptide(L)'
;MPNALDALAIAWFLLLALGLPLAGWALMGLDYRAYLRSLRRALTVVKSYQQGLPAWALRGRPRCLVALDLPPGCTREEVLAAYRRCVKQVHPDRGGSEREFQQLQQWLTEALAYAAKSDA
;
A
#
# COMPACT_ATOMS: atom_id res chain seq x y z
N MET A 1 -23.12 -3.00 62.65
CA MET A 1 -23.68 -2.39 61.42
C MET A 1 -22.51 -1.77 60.68
N PRO A 2 -22.21 -2.17 59.43
CA PRO A 2 -21.14 -1.55 58.68
C PRO A 2 -21.44 -0.05 58.52
N ASN A 3 -20.47 0.79 58.87
CA ASN A 3 -20.65 2.24 58.86
C ASN A 3 -20.56 2.76 57.42
N ALA A 4 -21.19 3.91 57.15
CA ALA A 4 -21.13 4.55 55.83
C ALA A 4 -19.67 4.77 55.35
N LEU A 5 -18.73 4.96 56.28
CA LEU A 5 -17.30 5.08 56.02
C LEU A 5 -16.67 3.80 55.46
N ASP A 6 -17.10 2.62 55.94
CA ASP A 6 -16.60 1.34 55.44
C ASP A 6 -17.08 1.08 54.00
N ALA A 7 -18.35 1.42 53.73
CA ALA A 7 -18.91 1.34 52.38
C ALA A 7 -18.20 2.28 51.41
N LEU A 8 -17.85 3.49 51.86
CA LEU A 8 -17.13 4.49 51.08
C LEU A 8 -15.67 4.06 50.82
N ALA A 9 -15.01 3.46 51.81
CA ALA A 9 -13.67 2.91 51.66
C ALA A 9 -13.65 1.73 50.68
N ILE A 10 -14.63 0.81 50.75
CA ILE A 10 -14.75 -0.31 49.82
C ILE A 10 -15.03 0.20 48.40
N ALA A 11 -15.90 1.20 48.25
CA ALA A 11 -16.18 1.81 46.95
C ALA A 11 -14.93 2.43 46.31
N TRP A 12 -14.14 3.20 47.09
CA TRP A 12 -12.87 3.75 46.61
C TRP A 12 -11.85 2.67 46.27
N PHE A 13 -11.76 1.63 47.08
CA PHE A 13 -10.86 0.51 46.84
C PHE A 13 -11.21 -0.20 45.53
N LEU A 14 -12.48 -0.49 45.28
CA LEU A 14 -12.93 -1.10 44.03
C LEU A 14 -12.70 -0.18 42.83
N LEU A 15 -12.94 1.13 42.99
CA LEU A 15 -12.71 2.12 41.93
C LEU A 15 -11.24 2.19 41.54
N LEU A 16 -10.32 2.15 42.52
CA LEU A 16 -8.88 2.10 42.24
C LEU A 16 -8.46 0.75 41.66
N ALA A 17 -8.92 -0.36 42.24
CA ALA A 17 -8.55 -1.71 41.85
C ALA A 17 -8.99 -2.06 40.41
N LEU A 18 -10.13 -1.51 39.95
CA LEU A 18 -10.63 -1.69 38.58
C LEU A 18 -10.23 -0.55 37.66
N GLY A 19 -10.19 0.69 38.18
CA GLY A 19 -9.92 1.89 37.40
C GLY A 19 -8.47 1.95 36.90
N LEU A 20 -7.49 1.60 37.73
CA LEU A 20 -6.09 1.57 37.31
C LEU A 20 -5.82 0.59 36.15
N PRO A 21 -6.23 -0.69 36.21
CA PRO A 21 -6.00 -1.62 35.11
C PRO A 21 -6.79 -1.26 33.85
N LEU A 22 -8.03 -0.76 33.99
CA LEU A 22 -8.81 -0.27 32.84
C LEU A 22 -8.14 0.94 32.17
N ALA A 23 -7.64 1.89 32.95
CA ALA A 23 -6.91 3.05 32.45
C ALA A 23 -5.60 2.62 31.76
N GLY A 24 -4.86 1.67 32.33
CA GLY A 24 -3.66 1.11 31.72
C GLY A 24 -3.95 0.41 30.39
N TRP A 25 -5.01 -0.39 30.33
CA TRP A 25 -5.44 -1.06 29.09
C TRP A 25 -5.86 -0.05 28.00
N ALA A 26 -6.59 1.00 28.39
CA ALA A 26 -6.98 2.07 27.49
C ALA A 26 -5.78 2.85 26.95
N LEU A 27 -4.80 3.19 27.81
CA LEU A 27 -3.55 3.84 27.42
C LEU A 27 -2.74 2.97 26.43
N MET A 28 -2.57 1.69 26.74
CA MET A 28 -1.86 0.75 25.87
C MET A 28 -2.54 0.59 24.50
N GLY A 29 -3.88 0.59 24.47
CA GLY A 29 -4.66 0.59 23.23
C GLY A 29 -4.56 1.90 22.44
N LEU A 30 -4.51 3.05 23.12
CA LEU A 30 -4.33 4.36 22.49
C LEU A 30 -2.93 4.51 21.90
N ASP A 31 -1.88 4.09 22.62
CA ASP A 31 -0.51 4.08 22.12
C ASP A 31 -0.36 3.15 20.91
N TYR A 32 -1.00 1.98 20.94
CA TYR A 32 -1.04 1.09 19.79
C TYR A 32 -1.70 1.75 18.57
N ARG A 33 -2.80 2.47 18.77
CA ARG A 33 -3.46 3.24 17.69
C ARG A 33 -2.61 4.41 17.19
N ALA A 34 -1.87 5.08 18.07
CA ALA A 34 -0.94 6.15 17.70
C ALA A 34 0.24 5.60 16.89
N TYR A 35 0.80 4.46 17.30
CA TYR A 35 1.83 3.72 16.59
C TYR A 35 1.37 3.27 15.20
N LEU A 36 0.14 2.73 15.08
CA LEU A 36 -0.43 2.39 13.77
C LEU A 36 -0.64 3.63 12.89
N ARG A 37 -0.96 4.78 13.48
CA ARG A 37 -1.13 6.04 12.74
C ARG A 37 0.22 6.59 12.24
N SER A 38 1.30 6.48 13.01
CA SER A 38 2.64 6.87 12.55
C SER A 38 3.17 5.94 11.45
N LEU A 39 2.90 4.63 11.56
CA LEU A 39 3.25 3.63 10.55
C LEU A 39 2.57 3.92 9.20
N ARG A 40 1.29 4.32 9.20
CA ARG A 40 0.58 4.73 7.98
C ARG A 40 1.22 5.96 7.30
N ARG A 41 1.72 6.92 8.08
CA ARG A 41 2.46 8.09 7.54
C ARG A 41 3.80 7.66 6.93
N ALA A 42 4.55 6.78 7.60
CA ALA A 42 5.81 6.25 7.09
C ALA A 42 5.62 5.46 5.77
N LEU A 43 4.58 4.63 5.68
CA LEU A 43 4.24 3.90 4.44
C LEU A 43 3.90 4.84 3.28
N THR A 44 3.31 6.00 3.56
CA THR A 44 3.01 7.01 2.53
C THR A 44 4.28 7.64 1.99
N VAL A 45 5.29 7.88 2.85
CA VAL A 45 6.62 8.35 2.45
C VAL A 45 7.34 7.30 1.59
N VAL A 46 7.27 6.02 1.94
CA VAL A 46 7.85 4.94 1.12
C VAL A 46 7.17 4.85 -0.25
N LYS A 47 5.84 5.00 -0.31
CA LYS A 47 5.12 5.04 -1.59
C LYS A 47 5.55 6.24 -2.45
N SER A 48 5.85 7.39 -1.84
CA SER A 48 6.39 8.55 -2.57
C SER A 48 7.82 8.34 -3.07
N TYR A 49 8.64 7.52 -2.39
CA TYR A 49 9.98 7.15 -2.87
C TYR A 49 9.91 6.38 -4.20
N GLN A 50 8.90 5.53 -4.40
CA GLN A 50 8.69 4.86 -5.68
C GLN A 50 8.26 5.80 -6.82
N GLN A 51 7.66 6.95 -6.49
CA GLN A 51 7.24 7.95 -7.48
C GLN A 51 8.37 8.92 -7.87
N GLY A 52 9.45 8.97 -7.09
CA GLY A 52 10.61 9.83 -7.30
C GLY A 52 11.81 9.12 -7.94
N LEU A 53 11.60 8.28 -8.96
CA LEU A 53 12.71 7.69 -9.70
C LEU A 53 13.53 8.82 -10.37
N PRO A 54 14.83 8.98 -10.05
CA PRO A 54 15.63 10.06 -10.59
C PRO A 54 15.80 9.92 -12.12
N ALA A 55 15.96 11.05 -12.81
CA ALA A 55 16.00 11.10 -14.28
C ALA A 55 17.10 10.24 -14.94
N TRP A 56 18.15 9.88 -14.21
CA TRP A 56 19.18 8.94 -14.69
C TRP A 56 18.71 7.48 -14.65
N ALA A 57 17.85 7.10 -13.69
CA ALA A 57 17.24 5.77 -13.63
C ALA A 57 16.17 5.59 -14.70
N LEU A 58 15.50 6.69 -15.10
CA LEU A 58 14.57 6.69 -16.23
C LEU A 58 15.26 6.67 -17.59
N ARG A 59 16.52 7.12 -17.69
CA ARG A 59 17.28 7.18 -18.95
C ARG A 59 17.55 5.82 -19.60
N GLY A 60 17.55 4.74 -18.82
CA GLY A 60 17.70 3.37 -19.32
C GLY A 60 16.39 2.62 -19.52
N ARG A 61 15.24 3.23 -19.20
CA ARG A 61 13.95 2.54 -19.19
C ARG A 61 13.32 2.62 -20.60
N PRO A 62 13.09 1.48 -21.28
CA PRO A 62 12.44 1.48 -22.59
C PRO A 62 11.02 2.04 -22.47
N ARG A 63 10.57 2.73 -23.52
CA ARG A 63 9.27 3.45 -23.53
C ARG A 63 8.08 2.52 -23.27
N CYS A 64 8.18 1.24 -23.63
CA CYS A 64 7.18 0.22 -23.36
C CYS A 64 6.93 -0.03 -21.86
N LEU A 65 7.98 0.00 -21.02
CA LEU A 65 7.84 -0.16 -19.56
C LEU A 65 7.27 1.09 -18.89
N VAL A 66 7.49 2.26 -19.48
CA VAL A 66 6.88 3.52 -19.01
C VAL A 66 5.40 3.53 -19.35
N ALA A 67 5.03 3.12 -20.57
CA ALA A 67 3.63 3.05 -21.00
C ALA A 67 2.79 2.04 -20.21
N LEU A 68 3.40 0.93 -19.76
CA LEU A 68 2.76 -0.08 -18.91
C LEU A 68 2.90 0.18 -17.41
N ASP A 69 3.55 1.29 -17.02
CA ASP A 69 3.86 1.67 -15.63
C ASP A 69 4.56 0.56 -14.82
N LEU A 70 5.54 -0.10 -15.43
CA LEU A 70 6.26 -1.27 -14.88
C LEU A 70 7.69 -0.95 -14.47
N PRO A 71 8.13 -1.25 -13.24
CA PRO A 71 9.47 -0.92 -12.76
C PRO A 71 10.58 -1.60 -13.60
N PRO A 72 11.80 -1.04 -13.61
CA PRO A 72 12.94 -1.71 -14.23
C PRO A 72 13.24 -3.04 -13.51
N GLY A 73 13.46 -4.12 -14.26
CA GLY A 73 13.65 -5.47 -13.71
C GLY A 73 12.36 -6.24 -13.42
N CYS A 74 11.23 -5.79 -13.99
CA CYS A 74 9.96 -6.51 -13.88
C CYS A 74 10.02 -7.89 -14.54
N THR A 75 9.41 -8.88 -13.87
CA THR A 75 9.35 -10.25 -14.40
C THR A 75 8.25 -10.39 -15.45
N ARG A 76 8.31 -11.46 -16.24
CA ARG A 76 7.30 -11.77 -17.27
C ARG A 76 5.86 -11.79 -16.71
N GLU A 77 5.69 -12.31 -15.49
CA GLU A 77 4.38 -12.41 -14.84
C GLU A 77 3.80 -11.02 -14.50
N GLU A 78 4.65 -10.12 -14.02
CA GLU A 78 4.27 -8.73 -13.71
C GLU A 78 3.86 -7.96 -14.96
N VAL A 79 4.57 -8.17 -16.08
CA VAL A 79 4.22 -7.58 -17.38
C VAL A 79 2.81 -8.00 -17.82
N LEU A 80 2.49 -9.30 -17.72
CA LEU A 80 1.17 -9.83 -18.07
C LEU A 80 0.08 -9.33 -17.11
N ALA A 81 0.39 -9.17 -15.83
CA ALA A 81 -0.55 -8.62 -14.86
C ALA A 81 -0.87 -7.15 -15.16
N ALA A 82 0.14 -6.34 -15.51
CA ALA A 82 -0.04 -4.95 -15.92
C ALA A 82 -0.87 -4.83 -17.19
N TYR A 83 -0.61 -5.67 -18.20
CA TYR A 83 -1.42 -5.72 -19.42
C TYR A 83 -2.90 -6.00 -19.13
N ARG A 84 -3.21 -6.98 -18.26
CA ARG A 84 -4.60 -7.26 -17.88
C ARG A 84 -5.27 -6.04 -17.21
N ARG A 85 -4.53 -5.20 -16.49
CA ARG A 85 -5.06 -3.96 -15.91
C ARG A 85 -5.30 -2.91 -16.99
N CYS A 86 -4.34 -2.69 -17.89
CA CYS A 86 -4.47 -1.74 -19.00
C CYS A 86 -5.63 -2.11 -19.94
N VAL A 87 -5.76 -3.39 -20.31
CA VAL A 87 -6.86 -3.86 -21.17
C VAL A 87 -8.22 -3.64 -20.53
N LYS A 88 -8.36 -3.84 -19.22
CA LYS A 88 -9.62 -3.56 -18.51
C LYS A 88 -10.01 -2.08 -18.54
N GLN A 89 -9.03 -1.19 -18.65
CA GLN A 89 -9.24 0.26 -18.71
C GLN A 89 -9.48 0.76 -20.14
N VAL A 90 -8.79 0.17 -21.12
CA VAL A 90 -8.76 0.62 -22.53
C VAL A 90 -9.67 -0.25 -23.43
N HIS A 91 -10.50 -1.13 -22.86
CA HIS A 91 -11.26 -2.10 -23.65
C HIS A 91 -12.15 -1.42 -24.71
N PRO A 92 -12.08 -1.84 -26.00
CA PRO A 92 -12.83 -1.23 -27.09
C PRO A 92 -14.35 -1.25 -26.88
N ASP A 93 -14.89 -2.25 -26.18
CA ASP A 93 -16.31 -2.32 -25.80
C ASP A 93 -16.81 -1.15 -24.91
N ARG A 94 -15.91 -0.34 -24.35
CA ARG A 94 -16.24 0.88 -23.58
C ARG A 94 -15.94 2.18 -24.33
N GLY A 95 -15.68 2.11 -25.63
CA GLY A 95 -15.37 3.27 -26.48
C GLY A 95 -13.88 3.52 -26.70
N GLY A 96 -13.01 2.55 -26.40
CA GLY A 96 -11.59 2.61 -26.73
C GLY A 96 -11.34 2.38 -28.22
N SER A 97 -10.35 3.07 -28.80
CA SER A 97 -10.05 2.93 -30.24
C SER A 97 -9.24 1.65 -30.51
N GLU A 98 -9.55 0.93 -31.60
CA GLU A 98 -8.76 -0.26 -32.01
C GLU A 98 -7.26 0.05 -32.16
N ARG A 99 -6.93 1.30 -32.51
CA ARG A 99 -5.55 1.80 -32.62
C ARG A 99 -4.83 1.80 -31.28
N GLU A 100 -5.48 2.26 -30.22
CA GLU A 100 -4.92 2.22 -28.86
C GLU A 100 -4.67 0.79 -28.39
N PHE A 101 -5.57 -0.13 -28.74
CA PHE A 101 -5.41 -1.54 -28.40
C PHE A 101 -4.24 -2.19 -29.15
N GLN A 102 -4.10 -1.92 -30.45
CA GLN A 102 -2.95 -2.39 -31.24
C GLN A 102 -1.63 -1.84 -30.69
N GLN A 103 -1.61 -0.57 -30.30
CA GLN A 103 -0.41 0.06 -29.74
C GLN A 103 -0.06 -0.51 -28.35
N LEU A 104 -1.07 -0.82 -27.54
CA LEU A 104 -0.89 -1.53 -26.27
C LEU A 104 -0.27 -2.92 -26.47
N GLN A 105 -0.70 -3.66 -27.50
CA GLN A 105 -0.13 -4.97 -27.84
C GLN A 105 1.33 -4.88 -28.31
N GLN A 106 1.69 -3.84 -29.04
CA GLN A 106 3.08 -3.58 -29.44
C GLN A 106 3.96 -3.35 -28.20
N TRP A 107 3.53 -2.49 -27.28
CA TRP A 107 4.27 -2.25 -26.03
C TRP A 107 4.38 -3.50 -25.15
N LEU A 108 3.34 -4.34 -25.09
CA LEU A 108 3.41 -5.62 -24.40
C LEU A 108 4.51 -6.52 -24.98
N THR A 109 4.55 -6.65 -26.31
CA THR A 109 5.51 -7.51 -27.00
C THR A 109 6.95 -7.05 -26.74
N GLU A 110 7.20 -5.74 -26.81
CA GLU A 110 8.49 -5.16 -26.48
C GLU A 110 8.88 -5.34 -25.01
N ALA A 111 7.93 -5.17 -24.08
CA ALA A 111 8.18 -5.35 -22.66
C ALA A 111 8.52 -6.80 -22.31
N LEU A 112 7.86 -7.78 -22.93
CA LEU A 112 8.18 -9.20 -22.77
C LEU A 112 9.57 -9.54 -23.30
N ALA A 113 9.95 -8.99 -24.45
CA ALA A 113 11.29 -9.18 -25.00
C ALA A 113 12.39 -8.55 -24.13
N TYR A 114 12.09 -7.43 -23.46
CA TYR A 114 13.01 -6.81 -22.50
C TYR A 114 13.14 -7.63 -21.22
N ALA A 115 12.02 -8.07 -20.63
CA ALA A 115 12.02 -8.92 -19.44
C ALA A 115 12.77 -10.25 -19.67
N ALA A 116 12.60 -10.86 -20.84
CA ALA A 116 13.34 -12.06 -21.21
C ALA A 116 14.87 -11.85 -21.29
N LYS A 117 15.33 -10.64 -21.62
CA LYS A 117 16.76 -10.29 -21.64
C LYS A 117 17.32 -9.98 -20.25
N SER A 118 16.48 -9.56 -19.30
CA SER A 118 16.92 -9.29 -17.92
C SER A 118 17.01 -10.54 -17.07
N ASP A 119 16.30 -11.61 -17.44
CA ASP A 119 16.30 -12.91 -16.76
C ASP A 119 17.46 -13.82 -17.18
N ALA A 120 18.27 -13.42 -18.17
CA ALA A 120 19.40 -14.15 -18.75
C ALA A 120 20.75 -13.55 -18.33
#